data_AF-A0A0N0KF58-F1
#
_entry.id   AF-A0A0N0KF58-F1
#
_cell.length_a   1.000
_cell.length_b   1.000
_cell.length_c   1.000
_cell.angle_alpha   90.00
_cell.angle_beta   90.00
_cell.angle_gamma   90.00
#
_symmetry.space_group_name_H-M   'P 1'
#
loop_
_entity.id
_entity.type
_entity.pdbx_description
1 polymer ?
#
loop_
_entity_poly.entity_id
_entity_poly.type
_entity_poly.pdbx_seq_one_letter_code
_entity_poly.pdbx_strand_id
1 'polypeptide(L)'
;MSADQKLALTRRAFATGMTGSLAALGIGDVAAARSTQNDAADADLRDATLRGLARAGDLGDPVLASKADAVLARLESTDPEGAMLARVYRLFDVASAAYGYGSAERDQITSANLPALHTAIRDCRPVSFSYTDREGEVTSRTVQPLALVHPPQGIKLLAWCEKREDNRQFFVRAISDLTQQPRDFRNQRLALLQSLANSAAA
;
A
#
# COMPACT_ATOMS: atom_id res chain seq x y z
N MET A 1 -28.32 54.49 -22.45
CA MET A 1 -27.22 55.41 -22.10
C MET A 1 -25.93 54.60 -22.15
N SER A 2 -25.39 54.37 -23.37
CA SER A 2 -24.29 55.13 -23.98
C SER A 2 -22.99 54.89 -23.21
N ALA A 3 -22.16 53.92 -23.59
CA ALA A 3 -21.18 53.94 -24.70
C ALA A 3 -19.84 54.58 -24.31
N ASP A 4 -18.78 53.92 -24.79
CA ASP A 4 -17.38 54.33 -24.95
C ASP A 4 -16.52 54.56 -23.69
N GLN A 5 -15.49 53.74 -23.43
CA GLN A 5 -14.23 53.58 -24.19
C GLN A 5 -13.33 54.82 -24.00
N LYS A 6 -12.13 54.62 -23.42
CA LYS A 6 -10.84 54.87 -24.09
C LYS A 6 -9.61 54.71 -23.17
N LEU A 7 -8.71 53.86 -23.70
CA LEU A 7 -7.26 54.00 -23.86
C LEU A 7 -6.31 54.27 -22.67
N ALA A 8 -5.42 53.28 -22.54
CA ALA A 8 -3.96 53.39 -22.64
C ALA A 8 -3.19 54.15 -21.56
N LEU A 9 -2.58 53.39 -20.66
CA LEU A 9 -1.36 53.79 -19.95
C LEU A 9 -0.24 52.79 -20.27
N THR A 10 0.65 53.24 -21.12
CA THR A 10 1.93 52.64 -21.49
C THR A 10 2.79 52.40 -20.25
N ARG A 11 3.21 51.16 -19.99
CA ARG A 11 4.33 50.89 -19.07
C ARG A 11 5.46 50.21 -19.84
N ARG A 12 6.50 51.02 -20.07
CA ARG A 12 7.87 50.56 -20.34
C ARG A 12 8.39 49.71 -19.18
N ALA A 13 9.40 48.91 -19.53
CA ALA A 13 10.41 48.28 -18.69
C ALA A 13 10.03 46.94 -18.05
N PHE A 14 10.50 45.84 -18.65
CA PHE A 14 11.76 45.21 -18.24
C PHE A 14 12.09 44.06 -19.21
N ALA A 15 13.06 44.29 -20.09
CA ALA A 15 13.69 43.22 -20.85
C ALA A 15 15.18 43.28 -20.52
N THR A 16 15.61 42.56 -19.50
CA THR A 16 17.03 42.21 -19.33
C THR A 16 17.17 40.99 -18.42
N GLY A 17 17.78 39.94 -18.96
CA GLY A 17 18.59 39.02 -18.17
C GLY A 17 17.90 37.77 -17.66
N MET A 18 17.70 36.77 -18.53
CA MET A 18 17.89 35.38 -18.09
C MET A 18 18.22 34.47 -19.28
N THR A 19 19.37 34.68 -19.89
CA THR A 19 20.05 33.62 -20.65
C THR A 19 20.67 32.65 -19.63
N GLY A 20 19.81 31.90 -18.94
CA GLY A 20 20.23 30.80 -18.08
C GLY A 20 20.51 29.59 -18.96
N SER A 21 21.77 29.18 -19.00
CA SER A 21 22.25 27.97 -19.68
C SER A 21 21.36 26.77 -19.39
N LEU A 22 20.61 26.30 -20.39
CA LEU A 22 20.04 24.95 -20.43
C LEU A 22 21.16 23.96 -20.75
N ALA A 23 22.10 23.79 -19.83
CA ALA A 23 23.13 22.77 -19.91
C ALA A 23 22.80 21.63 -18.93
N ALA A 24 22.42 20.50 -19.52
CA ALA A 24 22.71 19.15 -19.01
C ALA A 24 22.08 18.70 -17.68
N LEU A 25 20.75 18.81 -17.54
CA LEU A 25 20.02 17.79 -16.77
C LEU A 25 19.43 16.79 -17.77
N GLY A 26 19.93 15.56 -17.70
CA GLY A 26 19.65 14.51 -18.66
C GLY A 26 18.16 14.28 -18.84
N ILE A 27 17.71 14.38 -20.09
CA ILE A 27 16.36 13.97 -20.53
C ILE A 27 16.09 12.50 -20.14
N GLY A 28 17.15 11.69 -19.96
CA GLY A 28 17.09 10.31 -19.46
C GLY A 28 16.69 10.18 -17.98
N ASP A 29 17.14 11.06 -17.08
CA ASP A 29 16.83 10.96 -15.65
C ASP A 29 15.35 11.29 -15.37
N VAL A 30 14.79 12.23 -16.12
CA VAL A 30 13.36 12.60 -16.02
C VAL A 30 12.46 11.49 -16.56
N ALA A 31 12.88 10.81 -17.64
CA ALA A 31 12.12 9.69 -18.21
C ALA A 31 12.13 8.46 -17.27
N ALA A 32 13.30 8.11 -16.72
CA ALA A 32 13.43 7.02 -15.75
C ALA A 32 12.62 7.31 -14.47
N ALA A 33 12.70 8.53 -13.93
CA ALA A 33 11.90 8.94 -12.78
C ALA A 33 10.38 8.91 -13.06
N ARG A 34 9.95 9.28 -14.27
CA ARG A 34 8.53 9.17 -14.67
C ARG A 34 8.06 7.73 -14.82
N SER A 35 8.90 6.85 -15.37
CA SER A 35 8.55 5.43 -15.48
C SER A 35 8.38 4.77 -14.12
N THR A 36 9.29 5.02 -13.17
CA THR A 36 9.19 4.46 -11.81
C THR A 36 8.01 5.04 -11.03
N GLN A 37 7.66 6.31 -11.27
CA GLN A 37 6.45 6.92 -10.71
C GLN A 37 5.17 6.28 -11.25
N ASN A 38 5.10 5.99 -12.54
CA ASN A 38 3.94 5.31 -13.14
C ASN A 38 3.82 3.87 -12.64
N ASP A 39 4.92 3.12 -12.57
CA ASP A 39 4.91 1.74 -12.07
C ASP A 39 4.42 1.66 -10.61
N ALA A 40 4.84 2.61 -9.78
CA ALA A 40 4.37 2.71 -8.40
C ALA A 40 2.88 3.05 -8.32
N ALA A 41 2.40 4.00 -9.13
CA ALA A 41 0.99 4.35 -9.19
C ALA A 41 0.11 3.18 -9.67
N ASP A 42 0.59 2.40 -10.64
CA ASP A 42 -0.09 1.21 -11.15
C ASP A 42 -0.13 0.10 -10.09
N ALA A 43 0.95 -0.08 -9.31
CA ALA A 43 0.98 -1.01 -8.19
C ALA A 43 0.01 -0.61 -7.06
N ASP A 44 -0.05 0.67 -6.73
CA ASP A 44 -0.97 1.20 -5.72
C ASP A 44 -2.43 1.10 -6.19
N LEU A 45 -2.70 1.39 -7.47
CA LEU A 45 -4.02 1.20 -8.10
C LEU A 45 -4.44 -0.26 -8.05
N ARG A 46 -3.51 -1.18 -8.35
CA ARG A 46 -3.74 -2.62 -8.27
C ARG A 46 -4.10 -3.05 -6.85
N ASP A 47 -3.33 -2.63 -5.84
CA ASP A 47 -3.63 -2.98 -4.44
C ASP A 47 -4.99 -2.48 -3.99
N ALA A 48 -5.29 -1.21 -4.24
CA ALA A 48 -6.57 -0.59 -3.90
C ALA A 48 -7.74 -1.30 -4.59
N THR A 49 -7.58 -1.65 -5.87
CA THR A 49 -8.58 -2.40 -6.65
C THR A 49 -8.84 -3.78 -6.06
N LEU A 50 -7.78 -4.55 -5.79
CA LEU A 50 -7.88 -5.90 -5.21
C LEU A 50 -8.56 -5.88 -3.84
N ARG A 51 -8.23 -4.89 -3.01
CA ARG A 51 -8.84 -4.72 -1.69
C ARG A 51 -10.32 -4.34 -1.80
N GLY A 52 -10.69 -3.46 -2.73
CA GLY A 52 -12.09 -3.13 -3.00
C GLY A 52 -12.92 -4.34 -3.46
N LEU A 53 -12.39 -5.09 -4.43
CA LEU A 53 -13.03 -6.32 -4.92
C LEU A 53 -13.18 -7.38 -3.82
N ALA A 54 -12.15 -7.57 -2.99
CA ALA A 54 -12.18 -8.49 -1.86
C ALA A 54 -13.30 -8.18 -0.84
N ARG A 55 -13.70 -6.90 -0.74
CA ARG A 55 -14.71 -6.44 0.23
C ARG A 55 -16.07 -6.14 -0.36
N ALA A 56 -16.29 -6.40 -1.65
CA ALA A 56 -17.56 -6.11 -2.31
C ALA A 56 -18.76 -6.80 -1.61
N GLY A 57 -18.55 -7.98 -1.00
CA GLY A 57 -19.57 -8.70 -0.23
C GLY A 57 -20.02 -8.00 1.06
N ASP A 58 -19.18 -7.13 1.65
CA ASP A 58 -19.51 -6.42 2.90
C ASP A 58 -20.66 -5.42 2.70
N LEU A 59 -20.95 -5.03 1.46
CA LEU A 59 -22.00 -4.07 1.11
C LEU A 59 -23.40 -4.70 1.12
N GLY A 60 -23.52 -6.03 1.24
CA GLY A 60 -24.81 -6.73 1.28
C GLY A 60 -25.55 -6.82 -0.06
N ASP A 61 -24.91 -6.44 -1.18
CA ASP A 61 -25.43 -6.62 -2.54
C ASP A 61 -24.89 -7.93 -3.15
N PRO A 62 -25.71 -8.99 -3.25
CA PRO A 62 -25.26 -10.28 -3.78
C PRO A 62 -24.92 -10.22 -5.29
N VAL A 63 -25.50 -9.30 -6.05
CA VAL A 63 -25.19 -9.12 -7.48
C VAL A 63 -23.81 -8.49 -7.62
N LEU A 64 -23.50 -7.48 -6.82
CA LEU A 64 -22.16 -6.88 -6.80
C LEU A 64 -21.10 -7.87 -6.31
N ALA A 65 -21.39 -8.63 -5.25
CA ALA A 65 -20.50 -9.66 -4.75
C ALA A 65 -20.16 -10.69 -5.84
N SER A 66 -21.17 -11.21 -6.53
CA SER A 66 -20.99 -12.17 -7.64
C SER A 66 -20.16 -11.59 -8.80
N LYS A 67 -20.36 -10.30 -9.14
CA LYS A 67 -19.53 -9.62 -10.15
C LYS A 67 -18.07 -9.51 -9.71
N ALA A 68 -17.82 -9.14 -8.45
CA ALA A 68 -16.47 -9.07 -7.90
C ALA A 68 -15.80 -10.45 -7.91
N ASP A 69 -16.52 -11.49 -7.51
CA ASP A 69 -16.03 -12.88 -7.56
C ASP A 69 -15.68 -13.32 -8.98
N ALA A 70 -16.50 -12.96 -9.98
CA ALA A 70 -16.21 -13.26 -11.38
C ALA A 70 -14.93 -12.55 -11.88
N VAL A 71 -14.70 -11.29 -11.46
CA VAL A 71 -13.47 -10.55 -11.77
C VAL A 71 -12.26 -11.23 -11.10
N LEU A 72 -12.37 -11.58 -9.82
CA LEU A 72 -11.28 -12.23 -9.09
C LEU A 72 -10.95 -13.62 -9.65
N ALA A 73 -11.95 -14.39 -10.08
CA ALA A 73 -11.73 -15.69 -10.74
C ALA A 73 -10.96 -15.52 -12.06
N ARG A 74 -11.21 -14.44 -12.83
CA ARG A 74 -10.45 -14.16 -14.04
C ARG A 74 -8.98 -13.87 -13.75
N LEU A 75 -8.69 -13.19 -12.63
CA LEU A 75 -7.32 -12.88 -12.22
C LEU A 75 -6.49 -14.12 -11.93
N GLU A 76 -7.08 -15.26 -11.57
CA GLU A 76 -6.32 -16.50 -11.34
C GLU A 76 -5.46 -16.89 -12.56
N SER A 77 -5.89 -16.53 -13.77
CA SER A 77 -5.15 -16.80 -15.01
C SER A 77 -4.23 -15.66 -15.46
N THR A 78 -4.62 -14.41 -15.25
CA THR A 78 -3.88 -13.23 -15.75
C THR A 78 -2.93 -12.62 -14.73
N ASP A 79 -3.25 -12.80 -13.45
CA ASP A 79 -2.54 -12.24 -12.31
C ASP A 79 -2.69 -13.13 -11.05
N PRO A 80 -2.02 -14.30 -11.00
CA PRO A 80 -2.17 -15.25 -9.91
C PRO A 80 -1.80 -14.66 -8.54
N GLU A 81 -0.83 -13.76 -8.49
CA GLU A 81 -0.44 -13.08 -7.25
C GLU A 81 -1.52 -12.12 -6.78
N GLY A 82 -2.13 -11.35 -7.68
CA GLY A 82 -3.23 -10.45 -7.32
C GLY A 82 -4.47 -11.22 -6.83
N ALA A 83 -4.81 -12.32 -7.50
CA ALA A 83 -5.89 -13.20 -7.06
C ALA A 83 -5.63 -13.75 -5.64
N MET A 84 -4.39 -14.18 -5.36
CA MET A 84 -4.00 -14.64 -4.03
C MET A 84 -4.05 -13.52 -2.99
N LEU A 85 -3.58 -12.32 -3.33
CA LEU A 85 -3.62 -11.17 -2.42
C LEU A 85 -5.06 -10.77 -2.08
N ALA A 86 -5.98 -10.79 -3.04
CA ALA A 86 -7.40 -10.57 -2.79
C ALA A 86 -8.01 -11.65 -1.87
N ARG A 87 -7.57 -12.91 -2.00
CA ARG A 87 -7.95 -13.99 -1.06
C ARG A 87 -7.43 -13.71 0.36
N VAL A 88 -6.18 -13.25 0.50
CA VAL A 88 -5.62 -12.83 1.79
C VAL A 88 -6.47 -11.69 2.39
N TYR A 89 -6.87 -10.69 1.61
CA TYR A 89 -7.77 -9.64 2.10
C TYR A 89 -9.11 -10.19 2.57
N ARG A 90 -9.75 -11.11 1.84
CA ARG A 90 -11.00 -11.73 2.32
C ARG A 90 -10.85 -12.46 3.66
N LEU A 91 -9.72 -13.11 3.91
CA LEU A 91 -9.49 -13.88 5.13
C LEU A 91 -9.18 -13.00 6.35
N PHE A 92 -8.45 -11.90 6.15
CA PHE A 92 -7.85 -11.16 7.27
C PHE A 92 -8.37 -9.72 7.42
N ASP A 93 -8.98 -9.15 6.39
CA ASP A 93 -9.56 -7.80 6.37
C ASP A 93 -11.04 -7.83 6.82
N VAL A 94 -11.36 -8.57 7.89
CA VAL A 94 -12.76 -8.81 8.28
C VAL A 94 -13.39 -7.54 8.86
N ALA A 95 -14.51 -7.07 8.27
CA ALA A 95 -15.33 -6.05 8.89
C ALA A 95 -16.06 -6.65 10.09
N SER A 96 -15.99 -6.01 11.26
CA SER A 96 -16.93 -6.34 12.31
C SER A 96 -18.20 -5.53 12.13
N ALA A 97 -19.33 -6.21 11.97
CA ALA A 97 -20.66 -5.60 12.01
C ALA A 97 -20.91 -4.80 13.31
N ALA A 98 -20.20 -5.13 14.40
CA ALA A 98 -20.31 -4.45 15.70
C ALA A 98 -19.42 -3.20 15.83
N TYR A 99 -18.45 -2.99 14.93
CA TYR A 99 -17.49 -1.88 15.01
C TYR A 99 -17.68 -0.97 13.80
N GLY A 100 -18.75 -0.17 13.83
CA GLY A 100 -19.09 0.80 12.79
C GLY A 100 -17.90 1.66 12.37
N TYR A 101 -17.82 2.00 11.08
CA TYR A 101 -16.85 2.92 10.51
C TYR A 101 -16.79 4.23 11.34
N GLY A 102 -15.60 4.67 11.78
CA GLY A 102 -15.41 6.04 12.31
C GLY A 102 -15.31 6.23 13.82
N SER A 103 -14.77 5.30 14.60
CA SER A 103 -14.36 5.62 15.98
C SER A 103 -13.10 6.50 15.93
N ALA A 104 -13.12 7.71 16.49
CA ALA A 104 -11.99 8.65 16.55
C ALA A 104 -10.69 8.05 17.15
N GLU A 105 -10.78 6.94 17.88
CA GLU A 105 -9.62 6.14 18.33
C GLU A 105 -8.85 5.43 17.21
N ARG A 106 -9.49 5.16 16.05
CA ARG A 106 -8.81 4.63 14.86
C ARG A 106 -7.91 5.68 14.20
N ASP A 107 -8.29 6.95 14.30
CA ASP A 107 -7.63 8.07 13.63
C ASP A 107 -6.32 8.50 14.31
N GLN A 108 -6.00 7.98 15.49
CA GLN A 108 -4.77 8.30 16.24
C GLN A 108 -3.60 7.35 16.00
N ILE A 109 -3.74 6.35 15.11
CA ILE A 109 -2.68 5.38 14.81
C ILE A 109 -2.20 5.54 13.37
N THR A 110 -1.74 6.73 13.00
CA THR A 110 -0.76 6.87 11.92
C THR A 110 0.59 6.48 12.51
N SER A 111 0.87 5.18 12.58
CA SER A 111 2.23 4.74 12.85
C SER A 111 3.12 5.35 11.77
N ALA A 112 4.17 6.07 12.17
CA ALA A 112 5.16 6.65 11.25
C ALA A 112 5.78 5.59 10.32
N ASN A 113 5.64 4.31 10.69
CA ASN A 113 6.12 3.17 9.92
C ASN A 113 5.21 2.78 8.74
N LEU A 114 3.95 3.25 8.66
CA LEU A 114 3.01 2.82 7.61
C LEU A 114 3.51 3.10 6.19
N PRO A 115 3.97 4.32 5.83
CA PRO A 115 4.51 4.57 4.48
C PRO A 115 5.71 3.66 4.13
N ALA A 116 6.58 3.40 5.12
CA ALA A 116 7.72 2.52 4.95
C ALA A 116 7.30 1.05 4.77
N LEU A 117 6.27 0.59 5.48
CA LEU A 117 5.71 -0.76 5.31
C LEU A 117 5.03 -0.94 3.95
N HIS A 118 4.24 0.03 3.49
CA HIS A 118 3.66 0.00 2.14
C HIS A 118 4.74 -0.10 1.07
N THR A 119 5.79 0.71 1.18
CA THR A 119 6.95 0.66 0.28
C THR A 119 7.64 -0.71 0.33
N ALA A 120 7.90 -1.25 1.52
CA ALA A 120 8.56 -2.55 1.67
C ALA A 120 7.74 -3.71 1.09
N ILE A 121 6.41 -3.68 1.23
CA ILE A 121 5.51 -4.68 0.65
C ILE A 121 5.54 -4.60 -0.87
N ARG A 122 5.38 -3.41 -1.45
CA ARG A 122 5.43 -3.17 -2.90
C ARG A 122 6.76 -3.63 -3.48
N ASP A 123 7.85 -3.24 -2.85
CA ASP A 123 9.20 -3.52 -3.34
C ASP A 123 9.67 -4.95 -2.97
N CYS A 124 8.85 -5.72 -2.27
CA CYS A 124 9.16 -7.04 -1.74
C CYS A 124 10.48 -7.08 -0.96
N ARG A 125 10.70 -6.07 -0.11
CA ARG A 125 11.88 -5.95 0.74
C ARG A 125 11.57 -6.45 2.15
N PRO A 126 12.36 -7.38 2.71
CA PRO A 126 12.24 -7.73 4.12
C PRO A 126 12.48 -6.52 5.00
N VAL A 127 11.89 -6.53 6.19
CA VAL A 127 12.04 -5.47 7.18
C VAL A 127 12.49 -6.05 8.51
N SER A 128 13.33 -5.31 9.20
CA SER A 128 13.73 -5.60 10.58
C SER A 128 13.19 -4.53 11.51
N PHE A 129 12.71 -4.95 12.68
CA PHE A 129 12.13 -4.04 13.68
C PHE A 129 12.18 -4.62 15.09
N SER A 130 12.03 -3.74 16.06
CA SER A 130 11.69 -4.08 17.45
C SER A 130 10.18 -4.26 17.58
N TYR A 131 9.76 -5.32 18.26
CA TYR A 131 8.35 -5.65 18.48
C TYR A 131 8.09 -5.86 19.96
N THR A 132 7.16 -5.08 20.49
CA THR A 132 6.63 -5.25 21.86
C THR A 132 5.40 -6.15 21.80
N ASP A 133 5.46 -7.32 22.42
CA ASP A 133 4.31 -8.19 22.47
C ASP A 133 3.27 -7.75 23.53
N ARG A 134 2.26 -8.58 23.76
CA ARG A 134 1.17 -8.27 24.70
C ARG A 134 1.59 -8.36 26.17
N GLU A 135 2.68 -9.05 26.46
CA GLU A 135 3.24 -9.18 27.81
C GLU A 135 4.24 -8.04 28.11
N GLY A 136 4.55 -7.22 27.11
CA GLY A 136 5.48 -6.10 27.21
C GLY A 136 6.91 -6.48 26.81
N GLU A 137 7.14 -7.73 26.40
CA GLU A 137 8.47 -8.20 26.03
C GLU A 137 8.88 -7.64 24.67
N VAL A 138 10.06 -7.02 24.63
CA VAL A 138 10.62 -6.40 23.43
C VAL A 138 11.53 -7.40 22.75
N THR A 139 11.26 -7.63 21.47
CA THR A 139 12.04 -8.59 20.69
C THR A 139 12.38 -8.06 19.31
N SER A 140 13.57 -8.37 18.82
CA SER A 140 13.94 -8.06 17.43
C SER A 140 13.39 -9.13 16.47
N ARG A 141 12.88 -8.68 15.32
CA ARG A 141 12.30 -9.52 14.27
C ARG A 141 12.78 -9.05 12.90
N THR A 142 13.08 -10.01 12.03
CA THR A 142 13.20 -9.81 10.59
C THR A 142 12.11 -10.61 9.91
N VAL A 143 11.36 -9.96 9.02
CA VAL A 143 10.19 -10.54 8.37
C VAL A 143 10.13 -10.16 6.90
N GLN A 144 9.49 -11.02 6.09
CA GLN A 144 9.12 -10.72 4.72
C GLN A 144 7.66 -10.19 4.73
N PRO A 145 7.43 -8.88 4.57
CA PRO A 145 6.10 -8.28 4.71
C PRO A 145 5.22 -8.57 3.49
N LEU A 146 4.05 -9.17 3.69
CA LEU A 146 3.20 -9.66 2.60
C LEU A 146 2.02 -8.72 2.31
N ALA A 147 1.32 -8.30 3.36
CA ALA A 147 0.12 -7.47 3.25
C ALA A 147 -0.15 -6.70 4.55
N LEU A 148 -0.78 -5.53 4.43
CA LEU A 148 -1.39 -4.82 5.54
C LEU A 148 -2.89 -5.08 5.56
N VAL A 149 -3.44 -5.33 6.76
CA VAL A 149 -4.86 -5.59 6.98
C VAL A 149 -5.39 -4.78 8.16
N HIS A 150 -6.69 -4.55 8.15
CA HIS A 150 -7.44 -3.62 8.98
C HIS A 150 -8.61 -4.33 9.67
N PRO A 151 -8.34 -5.42 10.43
CA PRO A 151 -9.37 -6.01 11.25
C PRO A 151 -9.79 -5.04 12.37
N PRO A 152 -10.87 -5.33 13.12
CA PRO A 152 -11.42 -4.41 14.12
C PRO A 152 -10.44 -4.05 15.24
N GLN A 153 -9.43 -4.88 15.49
CA GLN A 153 -8.44 -4.66 16.54
C GLN A 153 -7.34 -3.66 16.16
N GLY A 154 -7.36 -3.13 14.93
CA GLY A 154 -6.38 -2.19 14.40
C GLY A 154 -5.50 -2.79 13.30
N ILE A 155 -4.63 -1.95 12.73
CA ILE A 155 -3.81 -2.31 11.56
C ILE A 155 -2.78 -3.37 11.94
N LYS A 156 -2.75 -4.46 11.15
CA LYS A 156 -1.79 -5.54 11.29
C LYS A 156 -0.98 -5.73 10.01
N LEU A 157 0.29 -6.03 10.19
CA LEU A 157 1.18 -6.53 9.16
C LEU A 157 1.13 -8.06 9.14
N LEU A 158 0.76 -8.64 8.00
CA LEU A 158 0.90 -10.06 7.72
C LEU A 158 2.27 -10.30 7.10
N ALA A 159 3.06 -11.21 7.67
CA ALA A 159 4.43 -11.45 7.22
C ALA A 159 4.91 -12.86 7.54
N TRP A 160 5.88 -13.33 6.76
CA TRP A 160 6.68 -14.51 7.11
C TRP A 160 7.79 -14.10 8.08
N CYS A 161 7.82 -14.71 9.27
CA CYS A 161 8.83 -14.42 10.28
C CYS A 161 10.02 -15.37 10.15
N GLU A 162 11.18 -14.86 9.76
CA GLU A 162 12.35 -15.70 9.45
C GLU A 162 12.89 -16.43 10.68
N LYS A 163 12.84 -15.80 11.86
CA LYS A 163 13.29 -16.44 13.10
C LYS A 163 12.41 -17.64 13.50
N ARG A 164 11.14 -17.62 13.13
CA ARG A 164 10.16 -18.65 13.51
C ARG A 164 9.79 -19.58 12.37
N GLU A 165 10.24 -19.26 11.16
CA GLU A 165 9.92 -19.97 9.92
C GLU A 165 8.41 -20.23 9.80
N ASP A 166 7.61 -19.17 10.06
CA ASP A 166 6.16 -19.27 10.08
C ASP A 166 5.49 -17.91 9.77
N ASN A 167 4.24 -17.97 9.32
CA ASN A 167 3.38 -16.82 9.07
C ASN A 167 2.91 -16.20 10.39
N ARG A 168 3.08 -14.88 10.52
CA ARG A 168 2.68 -14.14 11.72
C ARG A 168 1.99 -12.83 11.39
N GLN A 169 1.17 -12.40 12.36
CA GLN A 169 0.51 -11.10 12.35
C GLN A 169 1.17 -10.22 13.40
N PHE A 170 1.54 -9.00 13.01
CA PHE A 170 2.14 -8.00 13.91
C PHE A 170 1.25 -6.77 13.97
N PHE A 171 0.90 -6.29 15.16
CA PHE A 171 0.20 -5.01 15.28
C PHE A 171 1.16 -3.88 14.89
N VAL A 172 0.76 -3.04 13.92
CA VAL A 172 1.64 -1.96 13.42
C VAL A 172 1.96 -0.93 14.50
N ARG A 173 1.03 -0.70 15.44
CA ARG A 173 1.25 0.17 16.61
C ARG A 173 2.33 -0.32 17.59
N ALA A 174 2.70 -1.61 17.51
CA ALA A 174 3.68 -2.24 18.40
C ALA A 174 5.05 -2.46 17.73
N ILE A 175 5.25 -1.88 16.55
CA ILE A 175 6.50 -1.93 15.79
C ILE A 175 7.27 -0.62 16.03
N SER A 176 8.55 -0.72 16.38
CA SER A 176 9.50 0.39 16.42
C SER A 176 10.79 0.05 15.68
N ASP A 177 11.63 1.07 15.42
CA ASP A 177 12.96 0.90 14.82
C ASP A 177 12.94 0.15 13.48
N LEU A 178 11.93 0.44 12.64
CA LEU A 178 11.73 -0.24 11.36
C LEU A 178 12.84 0.13 10.37
N THR A 179 13.49 -0.89 9.81
CA THR A 179 14.53 -0.76 8.79
C THR A 179 14.30 -1.73 7.64
N GLN A 180 14.35 -1.23 6.41
CA GLN A 180 14.29 -2.08 5.21
C GLN A 180 15.63 -2.79 4.98
N GLN A 181 15.55 -4.04 4.56
CA GLN A 181 16.72 -4.84 4.20
C GLN A 181 17.06 -4.67 2.71
N PRO A 182 18.32 -4.85 2.31
CA PRO A 182 18.76 -4.66 0.92
C PRO A 182 18.31 -5.78 -0.02
N ARG A 183 18.03 -6.98 0.51
CA ARG A 183 17.57 -8.14 -0.26
C ARG A 183 16.09 -8.03 -0.63
N ASP A 184 15.63 -8.82 -1.60
CA ASP A 184 14.21 -8.96 -1.93
C ASP A 184 13.74 -10.42 -1.84
N PHE A 185 12.42 -10.61 -1.86
CA PHE A 185 11.78 -11.93 -1.88
C PHE A 185 10.76 -12.08 -3.02
N ARG A 186 10.92 -11.33 -4.13
CA ARG A 186 9.93 -11.31 -5.23
C ARG A 186 9.61 -12.70 -5.76
N ASN A 187 10.64 -13.51 -5.96
CA ASN A 187 10.51 -14.88 -6.48
C ASN A 187 9.78 -15.84 -5.53
N GLN A 188 9.67 -15.51 -4.25
CA GLN A 188 9.03 -16.33 -3.22
C GLN A 188 7.65 -15.79 -2.81
N ARG A 189 7.31 -14.54 -3.20
CA ARG A 189 6.13 -13.82 -2.72
C ARG A 189 4.83 -14.61 -2.90
N LEU A 190 4.60 -15.17 -4.08
CA LEU A 190 3.39 -15.96 -4.35
C LEU A 190 3.30 -17.19 -3.44
N ALA A 191 4.41 -17.91 -3.24
CA ALA A 191 4.44 -19.08 -2.37
C ALA A 191 4.18 -18.72 -0.89
N LEU A 192 4.71 -17.59 -0.44
CA LEU A 192 4.47 -17.07 0.91
C LEU A 192 3.02 -16.63 1.10
N LEU A 193 2.42 -15.96 0.12
CA LEU A 193 1.00 -15.60 0.15
C LEU A 193 0.10 -16.84 0.18
N GLN A 194 0.43 -17.88 -0.60
CA GLN A 194 -0.26 -19.16 -0.55
C GLN A 194 -0.15 -19.83 0.82
N SER A 195 1.05 -19.85 1.40
CA SER A 195 1.30 -20.37 2.75
C SER A 195 0.48 -19.63 3.80
N LEU A 196 0.44 -18.30 3.74
CA LEU A 196 -0.35 -17.43 4.62
C LEU A 196 -1.86 -17.68 4.49
N ALA A 197 -2.37 -17.83 3.26
CA ALA A 197 -3.78 -18.15 3.04
C ALA A 197 -4.16 -19.55 3.56
N ASN A 198 -3.24 -20.51 3.49
CA ASN A 198 -3.45 -21.86 4.00
C ASN A 198 -3.40 -21.91 5.53
N SER A 199 -2.56 -21.11 6.19
CA SER A 199 -2.48 -21.08 7.66
C SER A 199 -3.71 -20.46 8.34
N ALA A 200 -4.51 -19.65 7.62
CA ALA A 200 -5.80 -19.17 8.10
C ALA A 200 -6.94 -20.20 7.99
N ALA A 201 -6.76 -21.26 7.20
CA ALA A 201 -7.78 -22.30 6.99
C ALA A 201 -7.61 -23.51 7.94
N ALA A 202 -6.50 -23.56 8.68
CA ALA A 202 -6.18 -24.60 9.67
C ALA A 202 -6.61 -24.16 11.08
#